data_AF-A0A2V3W443-F1
#
_entry.id   AF-A0A2V3W443-F1
#
_cell.length_a   1.000
_cell.length_b   1.000
_cell.length_c   1.000
_cell.angle_alpha   90.00
_cell.angle_beta   90.00
_cell.angle_gamma   90.00
#
_symmetry.space_group_name_H-M   'P 1'
#
loop_
_entity.id
_entity.type
_entity.pdbx_description
1 polymer ?
#
loop_
_entity_poly.entity_id
_entity_poly.type
_entity_poly.pdbx_seq_one_letter_code
_entity_poly.pdbx_strand_id
1 'polypeptide(L)'
;MCLELEKRYQLKFLELGTDEDHVHFLVQSVPSYSVTKLVTLIKSITASEIFRLCPHVKKQLWGGEFWSDGYFANTVGRHGDEHTIRNY
;
A
#
# COMPACT_ATOMS: atom_id res chain seq x y z
N MET A 1 -3.67 -7.74 9.67
CA MET A 1 -3.83 -6.31 9.36
C MET A 1 -4.28 -6.08 7.92
N CYS A 2 -3.50 -6.44 6.89
CA CYS A 2 -3.90 -6.27 5.48
C CYS A 2 -5.26 -6.90 5.16
N LEU A 3 -5.51 -8.13 5.62
CA LEU A 3 -6.83 -8.78 5.47
C LEU A 3 -7.98 -8.02 6.15
N GLU A 4 -7.72 -7.28 7.22
CA GLU A 4 -8.74 -6.46 7.88
C GLU A 4 -9.04 -5.16 7.13
N LEU A 5 -8.04 -4.63 6.41
CA LEU A 5 -8.22 -3.51 5.48
C LEU A 5 -9.14 -3.93 4.32
N GLU A 6 -8.92 -5.12 3.74
CA GLU A 6 -9.75 -5.62 2.62
C GLU A 6 -11.22 -5.79 2.98
N LYS A 7 -11.53 -6.10 4.24
CA LYS A 7 -12.92 -6.22 4.72
C LYS A 7 -13.63 -4.88 4.83
N ARG A 8 -12.89 -3.78 4.99
CA ARG A 8 -13.42 -2.44 5.29
C ARG A 8 -13.38 -1.50 4.09
N TYR A 9 -12.51 -1.76 3.13
CA TYR A 9 -12.26 -0.89 2.00
C TYR A 9 -12.29 -1.69 0.70
N GLN A 10 -12.62 -1.03 -0.42
CA GLN A 10 -12.69 -1.65 -1.74
C GLN A 10 -11.29 -1.84 -2.35
N LEU A 11 -10.44 -2.58 -1.65
CA LEU A 11 -9.06 -2.89 -2.02
C LEU A 11 -8.75 -4.36 -1.71
N LYS A 12 -7.84 -4.97 -2.46
CA LYS A 12 -7.29 -6.30 -2.23
C LYS A 12 -5.78 -6.29 -2.39
N PHE A 13 -5.08 -6.93 -1.46
CA PHE A 13 -3.65 -7.20 -1.55
C PHE A 13 -3.47 -8.51 -2.31
N LEU A 14 -2.90 -8.43 -3.50
CA LEU A 14 -2.58 -9.59 -4.33
C LEU A 14 -1.23 -10.18 -3.92
N GLU A 15 -0.24 -9.32 -3.68
CA GLU A 15 1.11 -9.71 -3.24
C GLU A 15 1.66 -8.70 -2.23
N LEU A 16 2.52 -9.21 -1.35
CA LEU A 16 3.19 -8.47 -0.28
C LEU A 16 4.64 -8.90 -0.24
N GLY A 17 5.57 -7.99 -0.53
CA GLY A 17 7.00 -8.20 -0.42
C GLY A 17 7.61 -7.20 0.55
N THR A 18 8.59 -7.63 1.34
CA THR A 18 9.29 -6.77 2.30
C THR A 18 10.79 -6.88 2.08
N ASP A 19 11.48 -5.77 2.20
CA ASP A 19 12.93 -5.69 2.30
C ASP A 19 13.32 -5.07 3.65
N GLU A 20 14.60 -4.84 3.91
CA GLU A 20 15.10 -4.30 5.19
C GLU A 20 14.50 -2.94 5.54
N ASP A 21 14.29 -2.06 4.56
CA ASP A 21 13.87 -0.67 4.76
C ASP A 21 12.61 -0.25 3.99
N HIS A 22 12.02 -1.13 3.18
CA HIS A 22 10.83 -0.82 2.39
C HIS A 22 9.90 -2.02 2.16
N VAL A 23 8.66 -1.73 1.73
CA VAL A 23 7.63 -2.73 1.49
C VAL A 23 7.00 -2.51 0.11
N HIS A 24 6.87 -3.59 -0.64
CA HIS A 24 6.20 -3.66 -1.93
C HIS A 24 4.79 -4.22 -1.75
N PHE A 25 3.80 -3.49 -2.24
CA PHE A 25 2.40 -3.91 -2.24
C PHE A 25 1.90 -4.04 -3.68
N LEU A 26 1.42 -5.22 -4.07
CA LEU A 26 0.60 -5.35 -5.26
C LEU A 26 -0.87 -5.29 -4.86
N VAL A 27 -1.57 -4.23 -5.26
CA VAL A 27 -2.94 -3.95 -4.81
C VAL A 27 -3.88 -3.84 -6.01
N GLN A 28 -5.05 -4.47 -5.89
CA GLN A 28 -6.18 -4.26 -6.78
C GLN A 28 -7.25 -3.44 -6.07
N SER A 29 -7.83 -2.45 -6.74
CA SER A 29 -8.87 -1.58 -6.16
C SER A 29 -9.88 -1.15 -7.21
N VAL A 30 -10.99 -0.56 -6.77
CA VAL A 30 -11.94 0.14 -7.63
C VAL A 30 -11.33 1.42 -8.21
N PRO A 31 -11.69 1.81 -9.45
CA PRO A 31 -11.13 2.98 -10.13
C PRO A 31 -11.54 4.32 -9.49
N SER A 32 -12.56 4.34 -8.62
CA SER A 32 -12.96 5.53 -7.86
C SER A 32 -11.97 5.89 -6.74
N TYR A 33 -11.02 5.01 -6.42
CA TYR A 33 -9.95 5.31 -5.47
C TYR A 33 -8.71 5.77 -6.23
N SER A 34 -8.26 7.00 -5.96
CA SER A 34 -6.99 7.47 -6.47
C SER A 34 -5.83 6.71 -5.84
N VAL A 35 -4.69 6.65 -6.53
CA VAL A 35 -3.45 6.06 -6.02
C VAL A 35 -3.07 6.71 -4.68
N THR A 36 -3.10 8.05 -4.60
CA THR A 36 -2.84 8.77 -3.35
C THR A 36 -3.75 8.32 -2.21
N LYS A 37 -5.06 8.15 -2.47
CA LYS A 37 -6.01 7.69 -1.45
C LYS A 37 -5.66 6.29 -0.94
N LEU A 38 -5.30 5.38 -1.85
CA LEU A 38 -4.89 4.01 -1.50
C LEU A 38 -3.64 4.01 -0.63
N VAL A 39 -2.61 4.74 -1.06
CA VAL A 39 -1.33 4.80 -0.35
C VAL A 39 -1.50 5.43 1.02
N THR A 40 -2.22 6.56 1.13
CA THR A 40 -2.48 7.20 2.43
C THR A 40 -3.23 6.27 3.38
N LEU A 41 -4.23 5.54 2.88
CA LEU A 41 -4.98 4.58 3.67
C LEU A 41 -4.08 3.46 4.22
N ILE A 42 -3.30 2.84 3.33
CA ILE A 42 -2.41 1.73 3.68
C ILE A 42 -1.36 2.22 4.67
N LYS A 43 -0.62 3.29 4.36
CA LYS A 43 0.46 3.82 5.22
C LYS A 43 -0.05 4.20 6.61
N SER A 44 -1.17 4.92 6.68
CA SER A 44 -1.73 5.40 7.96
C SER A 44 -2.16 4.25 8.87
N ILE A 45 -2.93 3.29 8.33
CA ILE A 45 -3.46 2.18 9.13
C ILE A 45 -2.34 1.23 9.53
N THR A 46 -1.40 0.96 8.63
CA THR A 46 -0.26 0.10 8.93
C THR A 46 0.66 0.69 9.99
N ALA A 47 0.99 1.97 9.89
CA ALA A 47 1.78 2.66 10.92
C ALA A 47 1.09 2.61 12.29
N SER A 48 -0.21 2.90 12.34
CA SER A 48 -1.00 2.88 13.59
C SER A 48 -0.99 1.50 14.25
N GLU A 49 -1.28 0.45 13.49
CA GLU A 49 -1.28 -0.92 14.01
C GLU A 49 0.11 -1.40 14.41
N ILE A 50 1.15 -1.04 13.67
CA ILE A 50 2.54 -1.40 14.03
C ILE A 50 2.93 -0.71 15.34
N PHE A 51 2.62 0.58 15.53
CA PHE A 51 2.91 1.23 16.80
C PHE A 51 2.09 0.66 17.96
N ARG A 52 0.87 0.17 17.71
CA ARG A 52 0.05 -0.50 18.72
C ARG A 52 0.63 -1.85 19.12
N LEU A 53 1.08 -2.64 18.15
CA LEU A 53 1.61 -4.00 18.37
C LEU A 53 3.06 -3.98 18.86
N CYS A 54 3.84 -3.01 18.39
CA CYS A 54 5.27 -2.84 18.67
C CYS A 54 5.57 -1.42 19.19
N PRO A 55 5.15 -1.05 20.41
CA PRO A 55 5.30 0.33 20.92
C PRO A 55 6.75 0.83 20.99
N HIS A 56 7.72 -0.07 21.04
CA HIS A 56 9.15 0.26 21.03
C HIS A 56 9.60 0.88 19.70
N VAL A 57 8.99 0.51 18.57
CA VAL A 57 9.29 1.05 17.24
C VAL A 57 9.05 2.56 17.20
N LYS A 58 8.03 3.05 17.90
CA LYS A 58 7.73 4.50 17.99
C LYS A 58 8.89 5.31 18.57
N LYS A 59 9.64 4.72 19.50
CA LYS A 59 10.83 5.37 20.10
C LYS A 59 12.02 5.38 19.16
N GLN A 60 12.11 4.39 18.27
CA GLN A 60 13.21 4.24 17.31
C GLN A 60 13.02 5.13 16.06
N LEU A 61 11.77 5.37 15.65
CA LEU A 61 11.44 6.08 14.41
C LEU A 61 10.96 7.52 14.67
N TRP A 62 11.90 8.40 15.05
CA TRP A 62 11.74 9.87 15.14
C TRP A 62 10.44 10.37 15.81
N GLY A 63 9.93 9.65 16.81
CA GLY A 63 8.72 10.05 17.54
C GLY A 63 7.39 9.58 16.94
N GLY A 64 7.43 8.74 15.90
CA GLY A 64 6.24 8.08 15.36
C GLY A 64 6.03 8.21 13.86
N GLU A 65 7.05 8.52 13.07
CA GLU A 65 6.96 8.38 11.61
C GLU A 65 7.43 7.00 11.18
N PHE A 66 6.49 6.10 10.93
CA PHE A 66 6.84 4.74 10.50
C PHE A 66 7.26 4.68 9.03
N TRP A 67 6.59 5.44 8.17
CA TRP A 67 6.87 5.48 6.74
C TRP A 67 7.48 6.83 6.38
N SER A 68 8.40 6.84 5.40
CA SER A 68 8.82 8.08 4.73
C SER A 68 7.62 8.79 4.09
N ASP A 69 7.66 10.11 3.91
CA ASP A 69 6.59 10.87 3.25
C ASP A 69 6.27 10.38 1.83
N GLY A 70 7.33 10.00 1.09
CA GLY A 70 7.23 9.54 -0.29
C GLY A 70 6.56 8.19 -0.46
N TYR A 71 6.23 7.89 -1.72
CA TYR A 71 5.87 6.55 -2.19
C TYR A 71 6.18 6.44 -3.69
N PHE A 72 6.39 5.22 -4.14
CA PHE A 72 6.44 4.88 -5.56
C PHE A 72 5.19 4.08 -5.92
N ALA A 73 4.61 4.36 -7.09
CA ALA A 73 3.45 3.64 -7.60
C ALA A 73 3.54 3.49 -9.12
N ASN A 74 3.19 2.30 -9.61
CA ASN A 74 3.07 2.02 -11.04
C ASN A 74 1.84 1.14 -11.27
N THR A 75 1.22 1.27 -12.45
CA THR A 75 0.13 0.38 -12.85
C THR A 75 0.68 -0.93 -13.40
N VAL A 76 -0.01 -2.03 -13.12
CA VAL A 76 0.29 -3.33 -13.73
C VAL A 76 -0.93 -3.82 -14.52
N GLY A 77 -0.70 -4.27 -15.74
CA GLY A 77 -1.71 -4.85 -16.62
C GLY A 77 -1.35 -6.28 -16.96
N ARG A 78 -2.30 -7.21 -16.80
CA ARG A 78 -2.09 -8.62 -17.18
C ARG A 78 -1.93 -8.81 -18.71
N HIS A 79 -2.41 -7.85 -19.50
CA HIS A 79 -2.45 -7.89 -20.97
C HIS A 79 -1.82 -6.61 -21.54
N GLY A 80 -0.61 -6.29 -21.10
CA GLY A 80 0.15 -5.13 -21.58
C GLY A 80 0.72 -5.35 -22.98
N ASP A 81 -0.13 -5.59 -23.96
CA ASP A 81 0.21 -5.38 -25.36
C ASP A 81 -0.34 -4.00 -25.76
N GLU A 82 0.55 -3.03 -25.95
CA GLU A 82 0.22 -1.67 -26.41
C GLU A 82 -0.69 -1.71 -27.64
N HIS A 83 -0.52 -2.74 -28.48
CA HIS A 83 -1.31 -2.94 -29.69
C HIS A 83 -2.77 -3.30 -29.41
N THR A 84 -3.07 -4.00 -28.32
CA THR A 84 -4.44 -4.35 -27.91
C THR A 84 -5.17 -3.14 -27.32
N ILE A 85 -4.45 -2.25 -26.61
CA ILE A 85 -5.01 -1.02 -26.02
C ILE A 85 -5.28 0.04 -27.10
N ARG A 86 -4.43 0.14 -28.13
CA ARG A 86 -4.61 1.09 -29.24
C ARG A 86 -5.86 0.82 -30.10
N ASN A 87 -6.37 -0.41 -30.09
CA ASN A 87 -7.48 -0.86 -30.95
C ASN A 87 -8.86 -0.86 -30.26
N TYR A 88 -8.95 -0.39 -29.02
CA TYR A 88 -10.20 -0.14 -28.28
C TYR A 88 -10.60 1.34 -28.37
#